data_AF-A0A7K2NMK6-F1
#
_entry.id   AF-A0A7K2NMK6-F1
#
_cell.length_a   1.000
_cell.length_b   1.000
_cell.length_c   1.000
_cell.angle_alpha   90.00
_cell.angle_beta   90.00
_cell.angle_gamma   90.00
#
_symmetry.space_group_name_H-M   'P 1'
#
loop_
_entity.id
_entity.type
_entity.pdbx_description
1 polymer ?
#
loop_
_entity_poly.entity_id
_entity_poly.type
_entity_poly.pdbx_seq_one_letter_code
_entity_poly.pdbx_strand_id
1 'polypeptide(L)'
;GGRAFLSRFDRRRADPGAVVRAWHCADVPFAFGNLDDERLAFLIGGAPTAADQELARRMVRAWADFAATGSPGWPPARDSSAEATGATEATAATAVKVWTADHHAARTGDRAAALRALWAEADFPVLRP
;
A
#
# COMPACT_ATOMS: atom_id res chain seq x y z
N GLY A 1 19.58 8.95 11.13
CA GLY A 1 18.17 9.03 10.67
C GLY A 1 17.36 7.90 11.26
N GLY A 2 16.03 7.97 11.20
CA GLY A 2 15.13 6.89 11.65
C GLY A 2 14.91 5.82 10.57
N ARG A 3 14.41 4.64 10.96
CA ARG A 3 13.98 3.59 10.01
C ARG A 3 12.62 3.97 9.42
N ALA A 4 12.52 3.98 8.09
CA ALA A 4 11.27 4.16 7.38
C ALA A 4 10.79 2.81 6.81
N PHE A 5 9.48 2.61 6.71
CA PHE A 5 8.89 1.37 6.19
C PHE A 5 7.82 1.74 5.16
N LEU A 6 7.93 1.19 3.94
CA LEU A 6 7.01 1.53 2.85
C LEU A 6 5.92 0.47 2.70
N SER A 7 4.67 0.92 2.60
CA SER A 7 3.53 0.05 2.27
C SER A 7 2.64 0.66 1.20
N ARG A 8 1.89 -0.18 0.49
CA ARG A 8 0.94 0.18 -0.55
C ARG A 8 -0.38 -0.54 -0.32
N PHE A 9 -1.46 0.22 -0.18
CA PHE A 9 -2.81 -0.33 -0.18
C PHE A 9 -3.28 -0.54 -1.62
N ASP A 10 -3.53 -1.79 -2.01
CA ASP A 10 -3.91 -2.19 -3.37
C ASP A 10 -5.03 -3.24 -3.32
N ARG A 11 -5.97 -3.06 -2.38
CA ARG A 11 -7.18 -3.88 -2.30
C ARG A 11 -8.02 -3.68 -3.56
N ARG A 12 -8.49 -4.79 -4.11
CA ARG A 12 -9.39 -4.82 -5.27
C ARG A 12 -10.52 -5.81 -5.00
N ARG A 13 -11.75 -5.41 -5.34
CA ARG A 13 -12.92 -6.31 -5.40
C ARG A 13 -13.50 -6.26 -6.80
N ALA A 14 -13.91 -7.41 -7.30
CA ALA A 14 -14.58 -7.56 -8.58
C ALA A 14 -15.87 -8.32 -8.33
N ASP A 15 -16.94 -7.59 -8.04
CA ASP A 15 -18.28 -8.17 -7.90
C ASP A 15 -18.99 -8.09 -9.26
N PRO A 16 -19.99 -8.95 -9.50
CA PRO A 16 -20.89 -8.79 -10.62
C PRO A 16 -21.52 -7.38 -10.59
N GLY A 17 -21.17 -6.54 -11.58
CA GLY A 17 -21.71 -5.18 -11.72
C GLY A 17 -20.93 -4.06 -11.00
N ALA A 18 -19.89 -4.36 -10.21
CA ALA A 18 -19.10 -3.32 -9.54
C ALA A 18 -17.62 -3.67 -9.38
N VAL A 19 -16.78 -2.66 -9.61
CA VAL A 19 -15.33 -2.76 -9.47
C VAL A 19 -14.89 -1.82 -8.36
N VAL A 20 -14.48 -2.37 -7.22
CA VAL A 20 -13.96 -1.59 -6.09
C VAL A 20 -12.44 -1.55 -6.15
N ARG A 21 -11.87 -0.37 -5.91
CA ARG A 21 -10.42 -0.10 -5.96
C ARG A 21 -9.99 0.65 -4.70
N ALA A 22 -8.68 0.69 -4.47
CA ALA A 22 -8.05 1.45 -3.40
C ALA A 22 -8.08 2.96 -3.69
N TRP A 23 -9.21 3.62 -3.43
CA TRP A 23 -9.29 5.09 -3.44
C TRP A 23 -8.76 5.68 -2.12
N HIS A 24 -8.61 7.01 -2.09
CA HIS A 24 -8.11 7.73 -0.92
C HIS A 24 -8.96 7.44 0.32
N CYS A 25 -8.31 7.17 1.45
CA CYS A 25 -8.91 6.77 2.74
C CYS A 25 -9.59 5.39 2.80
N ALA A 26 -9.60 4.60 1.72
CA ALA A 26 -10.18 3.25 1.76
C ALA A 26 -9.46 2.32 2.75
N ASP A 27 -8.19 2.58 3.07
CA ASP A 27 -7.34 1.78 3.96
C ASP A 27 -7.61 2.02 5.45
N VAL A 28 -8.20 3.16 5.81
CA VAL A 28 -8.39 3.58 7.21
C VAL A 28 -9.21 2.57 8.01
N PRO A 29 -10.40 2.11 7.56
CA PRO A 29 -11.17 1.12 8.32
C PRO A 29 -10.43 -0.22 8.56
N PHE A 30 -9.52 -0.60 7.66
CA PHE A 30 -8.71 -1.81 7.81
C PHE A 30 -7.59 -1.63 8.81
N ALA A 31 -6.97 -0.43 8.85
CA ALA A 31 -5.94 -0.11 9.82
C ALA A 31 -6.48 -0.11 11.26
N PHE A 32 -7.76 0.26 11.44
CA PHE A 32 -8.45 0.26 12.73
C PHE A 32 -9.20 -1.05 13.04
N GLY A 33 -9.43 -1.91 12.05
CA GLY A 33 -10.12 -3.19 12.23
C GLY A 33 -11.61 -3.06 12.55
N ASN A 34 -12.26 -1.97 12.14
CA ASN A 34 -13.66 -1.66 12.45
C ASN A 34 -14.60 -1.83 11.25
N LEU A 35 -14.32 -2.82 10.39
CA LEU A 35 -15.08 -3.05 9.16
C LEU A 35 -16.57 -3.40 9.38
N ASP A 36 -16.92 -3.84 10.59
CA ASP A 36 -18.30 -4.19 10.96
C ASP A 36 -19.19 -2.97 11.23
N ASP A 37 -18.64 -1.75 11.28
CA ASP A 37 -19.44 -0.52 11.33
C ASP A 37 -20.01 -0.22 9.94
N GLU A 38 -21.32 -0.41 9.78
CA GLU A 38 -22.05 -0.16 8.53
C GLU A 38 -21.86 1.26 7.98
N ARG A 39 -21.56 2.25 8.86
CA ARG A 39 -21.29 3.64 8.45
C ARG A 39 -20.01 3.76 7.64
N LEU A 40 -19.13 2.76 7.66
CA LEU A 40 -17.87 2.72 6.92
C LEU A 40 -17.97 1.92 5.62
N ALA A 41 -19.09 1.22 5.37
CA ALA A 41 -19.27 0.39 4.17
C ALA A 41 -19.02 1.17 2.87
N PHE A 42 -19.40 2.46 2.83
CA PHE A 42 -19.17 3.30 1.65
C PHE A 42 -17.67 3.51 1.34
N LEU A 43 -16.80 3.57 2.37
CA LEU A 43 -15.35 3.76 2.19
C LEU A 43 -14.68 2.54 1.58
N ILE A 44 -15.27 1.35 1.74
CA ILE A 44 -14.70 0.09 1.28
C ILE A 44 -15.50 -0.54 0.12
N GLY A 45 -16.49 0.19 -0.39
CA GLY A 45 -17.32 -0.19 -1.54
C GLY A 45 -18.43 -1.20 -1.24
N GLY A 46 -18.89 -1.32 0.00
CA GLY A 46 -20.02 -2.17 0.42
C GLY A 46 -19.72 -2.97 1.68
N ALA A 47 -20.54 -3.97 1.97
CA ALA A 47 -20.34 -4.86 3.11
C ALA A 47 -18.97 -5.59 3.04
N PRO A 48 -18.27 -5.77 4.17
CA PRO A 48 -16.99 -6.46 4.20
C PRO A 48 -17.15 -7.95 3.90
N THR A 49 -16.19 -8.50 3.18
CA THR A 49 -16.05 -9.94 2.91
C THR A 49 -15.11 -10.58 3.94
N ALA A 50 -15.07 -11.92 3.98
CA ALA A 50 -14.13 -12.64 4.83
C ALA A 50 -12.65 -12.30 4.51
N ALA A 51 -12.33 -12.07 3.23
CA ALA A 51 -10.99 -11.65 2.80
C ALA A 51 -10.62 -10.26 3.33
N ASP A 52 -11.61 -9.37 3.46
CA ASP A 52 -11.42 -8.02 4.00
C ASP A 52 -11.15 -8.06 5.49
N GLN A 53 -11.87 -8.92 6.20
CA GLN A 53 -11.64 -9.15 7.63
C GLN A 53 -10.24 -9.72 7.87
N GLU A 54 -9.77 -10.66 7.03
CA GLU A 54 -8.40 -11.14 7.15
C GLU A 54 -7.35 -10.08 6.79
N LEU A 55 -7.62 -9.25 5.78
CA LEU A 55 -6.76 -8.13 5.46
C LEU A 55 -6.66 -7.13 6.62
N ALA A 56 -7.79 -6.75 7.21
CA ALA A 56 -7.83 -5.85 8.37
C ALA A 56 -7.06 -6.44 9.55
N ARG A 57 -7.25 -7.72 9.87
CA ARG A 57 -6.49 -8.40 10.92
C ARG A 57 -4.97 -8.34 10.68
N ARG A 58 -4.51 -8.52 9.44
CA ARG A 58 -3.08 -8.39 9.10
C ARG A 58 -2.57 -6.97 9.24
N MET A 59 -3.36 -5.97 8.86
CA MET A 59 -2.99 -4.55 8.98
C MET A 59 -2.92 -4.12 10.45
N VAL A 60 -3.95 -4.43 11.25
CA VAL A 60 -3.98 -4.14 12.68
C VAL A 60 -2.76 -4.74 13.39
N ARG A 61 -2.43 -6.01 13.11
CA ARG A 61 -1.22 -6.64 13.68
C ARG A 61 0.06 -5.88 13.32
N ALA A 62 0.28 -5.56 12.04
CA ALA A 62 1.47 -4.84 11.62
C ALA A 62 1.59 -3.44 12.24
N TRP A 63 0.48 -2.71 12.40
CA TRP A 63 0.48 -1.41 13.05
C TRP A 63 0.73 -1.53 14.56
N ALA A 64 0.15 -2.53 15.22
CA ALA A 64 0.43 -2.82 16.62
C ALA A 64 1.90 -3.20 16.84
N ASP A 65 2.47 -4.06 15.98
CA ASP A 65 3.87 -4.47 16.04
C ASP A 65 4.81 -3.27 15.84
N PHE A 66 4.48 -2.37 14.90
CA PHE A 66 5.22 -1.14 14.72
C PHE A 66 5.16 -0.23 15.94
N ALA A 67 3.98 -0.02 16.51
CA ALA A 67 3.81 0.80 17.71
C ALA A 67 4.57 0.23 18.92
N ALA A 68 4.59 -1.10 19.06
CA ALA A 68 5.24 -1.78 20.17
C ALA A 68 6.77 -1.90 20.02
N THR A 69 7.27 -2.12 18.80
CA THR A 69 8.67 -2.53 18.57
C THR A 69 9.44 -1.64 17.58
N GLY A 70 8.75 -0.72 16.92
CA GLY A 70 9.29 0.04 15.79
C GLY A 70 9.54 -0.79 14.53
N SER A 71 8.99 -2.01 14.45
CA SER A 71 9.09 -2.91 13.28
C SER A 71 7.71 -3.47 12.93
N PRO A 72 7.21 -3.28 11.69
CA PRO A 72 5.92 -3.79 11.27
C PRO A 72 5.99 -5.21 10.67
N GLY A 73 7.16 -5.86 10.72
CA GLY A 73 7.38 -7.22 10.18
C GLY A 73 7.90 -7.29 8.73
N TRP A 74 8.34 -6.17 8.13
CA TRP A 74 9.06 -6.17 6.84
C TRP A 74 10.30 -5.26 6.88
N PRO A 75 11.25 -5.42 5.94
CA PRO A 75 12.49 -4.63 5.93
C PRO A 75 12.23 -3.12 5.76
N PRO A 76 13.07 -2.26 6.37
CA PRO A 76 12.98 -0.82 6.17
C PRO A 76 13.33 -0.43 4.73
N ALA A 77 12.84 0.75 4.31
CA ALA A 77 13.21 1.36 3.05
C ALA A 77 14.72 1.65 3.03
N ARG A 78 15.35 1.39 1.88
CA ARG A 78 16.74 1.71 1.66
C ARG A 78 16.85 3.15 1.17
N ASP A 79 17.92 3.81 1.57
CA ASP A 79 18.26 5.12 1.04
C ASP A 79 18.77 4.95 -0.39
N SER A 80 18.05 5.51 -1.36
CA SER A 80 18.44 5.45 -2.78
C SER A 80 19.72 6.24 -3.07
N SER A 81 20.17 7.11 -2.16
CA SER A 81 21.44 7.83 -2.31
C SER A 81 22.68 6.95 -2.07
N ALA A 82 22.53 5.82 -1.37
CA ALA A 82 23.61 4.88 -1.11
C ALA A 82 23.90 3.94 -2.31
N GLU A 83 22.96 3.83 -3.26
CA GLU A 83 23.10 2.98 -4.46
C GLU A 83 23.95 3.66 -5.56
N ALA A 84 24.21 4.97 -5.45
CA ALA A 84 25.02 5.72 -6.42
C ALA A 84 26.54 5.43 -6.32
N THR A 85 26.99 4.75 -5.26
CA THR A 85 28.39 4.33 -5.09
C THR A 85 28.58 2.85 -5.44
N GLY A 86 28.51 2.52 -6.74
CA GLY A 86 29.25 1.39 -7.31
C GLY A 86 28.81 -0.03 -6.96
N ALA A 87 27.52 -0.34 -6.91
CA ALA A 87 27.04 -1.73 -6.86
C ALA A 87 26.47 -2.18 -8.22
N THR A 88 27.28 -2.91 -8.99
CA THR A 88 26.79 -3.75 -10.10
C THR A 88 26.18 -5.03 -9.53
N GLU A 89 24.99 -4.95 -8.96
CA GLU A 89 24.14 -6.12 -8.70
C GLU A 89 22.69 -5.66 -8.66
N ALA A 90 21.88 -6.24 -9.55
CA ALA A 90 20.46 -6.02 -9.82
C ALA A 90 19.72 -5.05 -8.86
N THR A 91 19.34 -3.89 -9.40
CA THR A 91 18.36 -2.90 -8.90
C THR A 91 17.45 -3.45 -7.80
N ALA A 92 17.95 -3.49 -6.55
CA ALA A 92 17.31 -4.19 -5.46
C ALA A 92 16.22 -3.29 -4.86
N ALA A 93 15.10 -3.20 -5.58
CA ALA A 93 13.98 -2.33 -5.27
C ALA A 93 13.64 -2.33 -3.78
N THR A 94 13.46 -1.14 -3.20
CA THR A 94 12.98 -0.95 -1.83
C THR A 94 11.79 -1.87 -1.56
N ALA A 95 11.88 -2.65 -0.48
CA ALA A 95 10.83 -3.57 -0.09
C ALA A 95 9.55 -2.79 0.25
N VAL A 96 8.49 -2.98 -0.56
CA VAL A 96 7.17 -2.38 -0.32
C VAL A 96 6.20 -3.45 0.13
N LYS A 97 5.65 -3.30 1.34
CA LYS A 97 4.53 -4.16 1.78
C LYS A 97 3.28 -3.82 0.99
N VAL A 98 2.80 -4.74 0.17
CA VAL A 98 1.53 -4.57 -0.55
C VAL A 98 0.38 -5.22 0.24
N TRP A 99 -0.69 -4.46 0.47
CA TRP A 99 -1.92 -4.89 1.11
C TRP A 99 -2.96 -5.26 0.05
N THR A 100 -3.19 -6.56 -0.14
CA THR A 100 -4.24 -7.11 -1.02
C THR A 100 -5.18 -8.01 -0.20
N ALA A 101 -6.45 -8.10 -0.61
CA ALA A 101 -7.43 -8.99 0.02
C ALA A 101 -7.23 -10.45 -0.44
N ASP A 102 -7.02 -10.66 -1.74
CA ASP A 102 -6.63 -11.96 -2.30
C ASP A 102 -5.15 -11.97 -2.69
N HIS A 103 -4.58 -13.17 -2.81
CA HIS A 103 -3.26 -13.40 -3.43
C HIS A 103 -3.31 -13.19 -4.96
N HIS A 104 -3.96 -12.14 -5.46
CA HIS A 104 -3.71 -11.72 -6.83
C HIS A 104 -2.27 -11.22 -6.89
N ALA A 105 -1.38 -12.07 -7.42
CA ALA A 105 -0.01 -11.71 -7.71
C ALA A 105 0.00 -10.35 -8.41
N ALA A 106 0.88 -9.46 -7.95
CA ALA A 106 1.04 -8.09 -8.41
C ALA A 106 1.48 -8.05 -9.90
N ARG A 107 0.62 -8.46 -10.83
CA ARG A 107 0.83 -8.34 -12.28
C ARG A 107 0.39 -6.96 -12.72
N THR A 108 1.20 -5.95 -12.40
CA THR A 108 1.00 -4.58 -12.91
C THR A 108 2.29 -3.80 -13.16
N GLY A 109 3.48 -4.43 -13.09
CA GLY A 109 4.77 -3.75 -13.21
C GLY A 109 4.84 -2.84 -14.43
N ASP A 110 4.66 -3.43 -15.62
CA ASP A 110 4.84 -2.73 -16.90
C ASP A 110 3.80 -1.62 -17.14
N ARG A 111 2.52 -1.89 -16.84
CA ARG A 111 1.47 -0.88 -16.99
C ARG A 111 1.64 0.28 -16.02
N ALA A 112 2.03 -0.01 -14.77
CA ALA A 112 2.29 1.03 -13.78
C ALA A 112 3.52 1.86 -14.15
N ALA A 113 4.55 1.24 -14.73
CA ALA A 113 5.72 1.95 -15.25
C ALA A 113 5.34 2.88 -16.42
N ALA A 114 4.57 2.37 -17.38
CA ALA A 114 4.08 3.18 -18.51
C ALA A 114 3.23 4.38 -18.05
N LEU A 115 2.36 4.19 -17.06
CA LEU A 115 1.57 5.29 -16.50
C LEU A 115 2.44 6.32 -15.77
N ARG A 116 3.47 5.90 -15.03
CA ARG A 116 4.41 6.85 -14.38
C ARG A 116 5.25 7.61 -15.38
N ALA A 117 5.63 6.97 -16.50
CA ALA A 117 6.39 7.63 -17.56
C ALA A 117 5.65 8.85 -18.15
N LEU A 118 4.31 8.85 -18.16
CA LEU A 118 3.52 10.01 -18.57
C LEU A 118 3.75 11.24 -17.67
N TRP A 119 4.18 11.04 -16.43
CA TRP A 119 4.44 12.10 -15.45
C TRP A 119 5.93 12.39 -15.27
N ALA A 120 6.82 11.76 -16.04
CA ALA A 120 8.26 11.94 -15.90
C ALA A 120 8.71 13.39 -16.20
N GLU A 121 8.03 14.03 -17.15
CA GLU A 121 8.27 15.41 -17.56
C GLU A 121 7.37 16.43 -16.85
N ALA A 122 6.55 15.98 -15.89
CA ALA A 122 5.66 16.88 -15.16
C ALA A 122 6.45 17.60 -14.05
N ASP A 123 6.54 18.93 -14.17
CA ASP A 123 7.05 19.76 -13.07
C ASP A 123 6.02 19.85 -11.94
N PHE A 124 6.42 19.47 -10.73
CA PHE A 124 5.62 19.62 -9.50
C PHE A 124 6.19 20.73 -8.61
N PRO A 125 6.12 22.00 -9.03
CA PRO A 125 6.63 23.10 -8.23
C PRO A 125 5.88 23.16 -6.91
N VAL A 126 6.60 23.45 -5.82
CA VAL A 126 5.97 23.68 -4.52
C VAL A 126 5.00 24.84 -4.65
N LEU A 127 3.73 24.59 -4.32
CA LEU A 127 2.71 25.64 -4.28
C LEU A 127 3.17 26.73 -3.32
N ARG A 128 3.33 27.95 -3.84
CA ARG A 128 3.63 29.12 -3.02
C ARG A 128 2.30 29.73 -2.53
N PRO A 129 2.21 30.18 -1.27
CA PRO A 129 1.03 30.85 -0.75
C PRO A 129 0.65 32.09 -1.55
#